data_AF-A0A8I1IEM3-F1
#
_entry.id   AF-A0A8I1IEM3-F1
#
_cell.length_a   1.000
_cell.length_b   1.000
_cell.length_c   1.000
_cell.angle_alpha   90.00
_cell.angle_beta   90.00
_cell.angle_gamma   90.00
#
_symmetry.space_group_name_H-M   'P 1'
#
loop_
_entity.id
_entity.type
_entity.pdbx_description
1 polymer ?
#
loop_
_entity_poly.entity_id
_entity_poly.type
_entity_poly.pdbx_seq_one_letter_code
_entity_poly.pdbx_strand_id
1 'polypeptide(L)'
;MVVVTYSANDQSVNVVYVDDDNNGSQIGNTQTVSGVTDETVSTNISNPDSTKYEIVDADKLPETVTLKPNDKTVIMVHLKHKLADTSRTLKTTRTIVYVNEQGKQMADPINQTLIFTQTGKKDLVTGEITWDPDYTQSLTWKSVTSPQIAGYTPDLTKV
;
A
#
# COMPACT_ATOMS: atom_id res chain seq x y z
N MET A 1 56.17 -44.43 4.47
CA MET A 1 55.37 -43.20 4.31
C MET A 1 53.95 -43.53 4.74
N VAL A 2 53.38 -42.76 5.67
CA VAL A 2 51.98 -42.92 6.11
C VAL A 2 51.24 -41.67 5.66
N VAL A 3 50.09 -41.85 5.00
CA VAL A 3 49.23 -40.75 4.55
C VAL A 3 47.96 -40.79 5.41
N VAL A 4 47.62 -39.66 6.02
CA VAL A 4 46.35 -39.45 6.71
C VAL A 4 45.55 -38.44 5.89
N THR A 5 44.32 -38.80 5.55
CA THR A 5 43.39 -37.95 4.80
C THR A 5 42.30 -37.42 5.73
N TYR A 6 41.95 -36.16 5.55
CA TYR A 6 40.86 -35.50 6.27
C TYR A 6 39.68 -35.28 5.32
N SER A 7 38.47 -35.37 5.86
CA SER A 7 37.23 -35.01 5.15
C SER A 7 36.68 -33.70 5.72
N ALA A 8 36.09 -32.87 4.87
CA ALA A 8 35.41 -31.66 5.31
C ALA A 8 34.15 -32.03 6.13
N ASN A 9 33.86 -31.24 7.17
CA ASN A 9 32.68 -31.43 8.01
C ASN A 9 31.53 -30.55 7.52
N ASP A 10 30.30 -30.94 7.85
CA ASP A 10 29.11 -30.14 7.56
C ASP A 10 29.19 -28.75 8.22
N GLN A 11 28.81 -27.72 7.47
CA GLN A 11 28.74 -26.33 7.89
C GLN A 11 27.42 -25.72 7.40
N SER A 12 26.99 -24.63 8.04
CA SER A 12 25.84 -23.87 7.59
C SER A 12 25.91 -22.40 7.96
N VAL A 13 25.20 -21.58 7.20
CA VAL A 13 24.95 -20.16 7.45
C VAL A 13 23.45 -19.91 7.42
N ASN A 14 22.97 -19.03 8.31
CA ASN A 14 21.56 -18.68 8.39
C ASN A 14 21.26 -17.41 7.60
N VAL A 15 20.14 -17.43 6.88
CA VAL A 15 19.52 -16.27 6.22
C VAL A 15 18.21 -15.97 6.95
N VAL A 16 18.08 -14.75 7.44
CA VAL A 16 16.91 -14.29 8.20
C VAL A 16 16.31 -13.08 7.49
N TYR A 17 15.01 -13.18 7.20
CA TYR A 17 14.23 -12.11 6.57
C TYR A 17 13.58 -11.27 7.67
N VAL A 18 13.74 -9.96 7.63
CA VAL A 18 13.21 -9.03 8.64
C VAL A 18 12.37 -7.93 8.01
N ASP A 19 11.26 -7.61 8.67
CA ASP A 19 10.32 -6.57 8.28
C ASP A 19 10.71 -5.23 8.92
N ASP A 20 11.25 -4.31 8.13
CA ASP A 20 11.70 -2.99 8.60
C ASP A 20 10.53 -2.10 9.04
N ASP A 21 9.35 -2.27 8.45
CA ASP A 21 8.15 -1.49 8.78
C ASP A 21 7.44 -2.02 10.04
N ASN A 22 7.82 -3.22 10.49
CA ASN A 22 7.37 -3.84 11.73
C ASN A 22 8.52 -4.09 12.72
N ASN A 23 9.37 -3.06 12.91
CA ASN A 23 10.45 -3.04 13.91
C ASN A 23 11.47 -4.19 13.79
N GLY A 24 11.74 -4.69 12.59
CA GLY A 24 12.69 -5.78 12.34
C GLY A 24 12.14 -7.16 12.70
N SER A 25 10.82 -7.32 12.78
CA SER A 25 10.19 -8.62 13.07
C SER A 25 10.56 -9.65 12.01
N GLN A 26 10.88 -10.86 12.43
CA GLN A 26 11.25 -11.92 11.50
C GLN A 26 10.06 -12.36 10.64
N ILE A 27 10.28 -12.46 9.33
CA ILE A 27 9.30 -12.96 8.36
C ILE A 27 9.55 -14.45 8.13
N GLY A 28 8.59 -15.28 8.53
CA GLY A 28 8.66 -16.73 8.32
C GLY A 28 9.80 -17.41 9.08
N ASN A 29 10.20 -18.59 8.60
CA ASN A 29 11.27 -19.38 9.21
C ASN A 29 12.65 -18.96 8.69
N THR A 30 13.68 -19.20 9.49
CA THR A 30 15.08 -19.02 9.08
C THR A 30 15.41 -19.98 7.94
N GLN A 31 15.98 -19.45 6.86
CA GLN A 31 16.54 -20.25 5.79
C GLN A 31 17.96 -20.68 6.19
N THR A 32 18.30 -21.94 5.97
CA THR A 32 19.64 -22.47 6.22
C THR A 32 20.31 -22.81 4.90
N VAL A 33 21.50 -22.26 4.69
CA VAL A 33 22.37 -22.58 3.56
C VAL A 33 23.44 -23.54 4.09
N SER A 34 23.41 -24.78 3.62
CA SER A 34 24.24 -25.88 4.12
C SER A 34 25.21 -26.39 3.07
N GLY A 35 26.30 -27.00 3.52
CA GLY A 35 27.33 -27.63 2.69
C GLY A 35 28.46 -28.12 3.60
N VAL A 36 29.66 -28.27 3.06
CA VAL A 36 30.85 -28.67 3.84
C VAL A 36 31.87 -27.53 4.00
N THR A 37 32.83 -27.69 4.91
CA THR A 37 33.92 -26.71 5.10
C THR A 37 34.63 -26.37 3.78
N ASP A 38 34.88 -25.07 3.56
CA ASP A 38 35.51 -24.46 2.39
C ASP A 38 34.68 -24.52 1.08
N GLU A 39 33.49 -25.13 1.12
CA GLU A 39 32.57 -25.12 -0.02
C GLU A 39 31.96 -23.73 -0.22
N THR A 40 31.86 -23.30 -1.48
CA THR A 40 31.13 -22.08 -1.86
C THR A 40 29.80 -22.44 -2.48
N VAL A 41 28.72 -22.01 -1.85
CA VAL A 41 27.34 -22.38 -2.20
C VAL A 41 26.50 -21.13 -2.48
N SER A 42 25.50 -21.27 -3.36
CA SER A 42 24.52 -20.20 -3.61
C SER A 42 23.67 -19.95 -2.38
N THR A 43 23.44 -18.68 -2.05
CA THR A 43 22.54 -18.30 -0.96
C THR A 43 21.08 -18.45 -1.35
N ASN A 44 20.75 -18.41 -2.65
CA ASN A 44 19.39 -18.47 -3.19
C ASN A 44 18.42 -17.49 -2.49
N ILE A 45 18.93 -16.32 -2.08
CA ILE A 45 18.11 -15.29 -1.45
C ILE A 45 17.08 -14.80 -2.45
N SER A 46 15.82 -14.79 -2.04
CA SER A 46 14.71 -14.33 -2.86
C SER A 46 13.63 -13.72 -1.99
N ASN A 47 12.79 -12.89 -2.59
CA ASN A 47 11.73 -12.23 -1.85
C ASN A 47 10.66 -13.26 -1.44
N PRO A 48 10.36 -13.42 -0.13
CA PRO A 48 9.42 -14.43 0.36
C PRO A 48 7.98 -14.18 -0.08
N ASP A 49 7.60 -12.91 -0.31
CA ASP A 49 6.30 -12.54 -0.89
C ASP A 49 6.44 -11.22 -1.66
N SER A 50 6.83 -11.35 -2.93
CA SER A 50 7.02 -10.20 -3.82
C SER A 50 5.75 -9.39 -4.10
N THR A 51 4.56 -9.88 -3.72
CA THR A 51 3.32 -9.11 -3.86
C THR A 51 3.14 -8.11 -2.71
N LYS A 52 3.80 -8.34 -1.57
CA LYS A 52 3.65 -7.54 -0.35
C LYS A 52 4.92 -6.84 0.09
N TYR A 53 6.08 -7.40 -0.20
CA TYR A 53 7.36 -6.87 0.25
C TYR A 53 8.27 -6.49 -0.92
N GLU A 54 9.23 -5.61 -0.64
CA GLU A 54 10.38 -5.28 -1.47
C GLU A 54 11.66 -5.50 -0.66
N ILE A 55 12.68 -6.12 -1.27
CA ILE A 55 13.98 -6.31 -0.61
C ILE A 55 14.74 -4.99 -0.66
N VAL A 56 15.24 -4.56 0.50
CA VAL A 56 16.10 -3.37 0.63
C VAL A 56 17.52 -3.75 0.22
N ASP A 57 18.16 -2.90 -0.61
CA ASP A 57 19.55 -3.06 -1.07
C ASP A 57 19.84 -4.47 -1.63
N ALA A 58 18.94 -4.99 -2.48
CA ALA A 58 19.04 -6.34 -3.03
C ALA A 58 20.36 -6.62 -3.75
N ASP A 59 20.97 -5.59 -4.35
CA ASP A 59 22.27 -5.65 -5.03
C ASP A 59 23.46 -5.83 -4.08
N LYS A 60 23.28 -5.58 -2.78
CA LYS A 60 24.32 -5.76 -1.75
C LYS A 60 24.28 -7.12 -1.08
N LEU A 61 23.27 -7.94 -1.36
CA LEU A 61 23.14 -9.26 -0.77
C LEU A 61 24.11 -10.25 -1.45
N PRO A 62 24.76 -11.12 -0.69
CA PRO A 62 25.70 -12.08 -1.27
C PRO A 62 24.95 -13.14 -2.08
N GLU A 63 25.31 -13.31 -3.36
CA GLU A 63 24.80 -14.40 -4.20
C GLU A 63 25.32 -15.77 -3.75
N THR A 64 26.54 -15.80 -3.23
CA THR A 64 27.20 -17.02 -2.74
C THR A 64 27.88 -16.77 -1.40
N VAL A 65 28.04 -17.83 -0.61
CA VAL A 65 28.80 -17.81 0.64
C VAL A 65 29.78 -18.99 0.68
N THR A 66 31.00 -18.74 1.17
CA THR A 66 31.97 -19.80 1.47
C THR A 66 31.79 -20.24 2.92
N LEU A 67 31.50 -21.52 3.14
CA LEU A 67 31.18 -22.07 4.46
C LEU A 67 32.44 -22.32 5.28
N LYS A 68 32.53 -21.68 6.44
CA LYS A 68 33.70 -21.73 7.32
C LYS A 68 33.38 -22.45 8.62
N PRO A 69 34.37 -23.11 9.25
CA PRO A 69 34.17 -23.77 10.52
C PRO A 69 33.85 -22.73 11.61
N ASN A 70 32.83 -23.02 12.42
CA ASN A 70 32.36 -22.15 13.51
C ASN A 70 31.91 -20.74 13.04
N ASP A 71 31.52 -20.59 11.78
CA ASP A 71 30.94 -19.34 11.31
C ASP A 71 29.58 -19.10 11.97
N LYS A 72 29.43 -17.92 12.58
CA LYS A 72 28.19 -17.48 13.24
C LYS A 72 27.51 -16.34 12.47
N THR A 73 27.98 -16.07 11.25
CA THR A 73 27.40 -15.05 10.38
C THR A 73 25.93 -15.38 10.14
N VAL A 74 25.08 -14.36 10.27
CA VAL A 74 23.68 -14.40 9.86
C VAL A 74 23.51 -13.35 8.79
N ILE A 75 23.04 -13.77 7.62
CA ILE A 75 22.70 -12.86 6.53
C ILE A 75 21.30 -12.31 6.83
N MET A 76 21.22 -11.02 7.19
CA MET A 76 19.94 -10.34 7.37
C MET A 76 19.47 -9.77 6.04
N VAL A 77 18.29 -10.19 5.61
CA VAL A 77 17.60 -9.66 4.43
C VAL A 77 16.51 -8.73 4.91
N HIS A 78 16.72 -7.44 4.71
CA HIS A 78 15.77 -6.41 5.10
C HIS A 78 14.68 -6.25 4.05
N LEU A 79 13.43 -6.19 4.48
CA LEU A 79 12.26 -6.00 3.60
C LEU A 79 11.41 -4.84 4.07
N LYS A 80 10.83 -4.13 3.10
CA LYS A 80 9.83 -3.08 3.31
C LYS A 80 8.50 -3.47 2.68
N HIS A 81 7.42 -2.93 3.23
CA HIS A 81 6.08 -3.09 2.72
C HIS A 81 5.91 -2.38 1.38
N LYS A 82 5.20 -3.03 0.47
CA LYS A 82 4.69 -2.41 -0.74
C LYS A 82 3.40 -1.66 -0.41
N LEU A 83 3.27 -0.48 -1.01
CA LEU A 83 2.08 0.36 -0.90
C LEU A 83 1.33 0.37 -2.24
N ALA A 84 0.01 0.23 -2.19
CA ALA A 84 -0.87 0.35 -3.35
C ALA A 84 -1.71 1.62 -3.28
N ASP A 85 -1.92 2.26 -4.43
CA ASP A 85 -2.85 3.38 -4.55
C ASP A 85 -4.29 2.94 -4.27
N THR A 86 -5.03 3.79 -3.57
CA THR A 86 -6.47 3.62 -3.33
C THR A 86 -7.17 4.97 -3.34
N SER A 87 -8.50 4.96 -3.45
CA SER A 87 -9.31 6.17 -3.37
C SER A 87 -10.70 5.88 -2.79
N ARG A 88 -11.32 6.91 -2.23
CA ARG A 88 -12.73 6.90 -1.81
C ARG A 88 -13.42 8.16 -2.28
N THR A 89 -14.75 8.09 -2.37
CA THR A 89 -15.58 9.22 -2.75
C THR A 89 -16.53 9.62 -1.64
N LEU A 90 -16.67 10.92 -1.43
CA LEU A 90 -17.70 11.53 -0.61
C LEU A 90 -18.66 12.28 -1.52
N LYS A 91 -19.95 12.13 -1.27
CA LYS A 91 -21.01 12.79 -2.06
C LYS A 91 -21.73 13.78 -1.17
N THR A 92 -21.90 15.00 -1.69
CA THR A 92 -22.78 15.98 -1.08
C THR A 92 -23.88 16.33 -2.06
N THR A 93 -25.11 16.45 -1.58
CA THR A 93 -26.27 16.77 -2.41
C THR A 93 -26.90 18.08 -1.97
N ARG A 94 -27.52 18.80 -2.91
CA ARG A 94 -28.44 19.89 -2.63
C ARG A 94 -29.70 19.72 -3.46
N THR A 95 -30.84 20.13 -2.91
CA THR A 95 -32.13 20.11 -3.58
C THR A 95 -32.67 21.53 -3.65
N ILE A 96 -32.99 22.00 -4.85
CA ILE A 96 -33.64 23.28 -5.10
C ILE A 96 -35.13 22.98 -5.20
N VAL A 97 -35.92 23.52 -4.27
CA VAL A 97 -37.39 23.38 -4.24
C VAL A 97 -38.02 24.72 -4.64
N TYR A 98 -39.09 24.66 -5.44
CA TYR A 98 -39.81 25.85 -5.90
C TYR A 98 -41.18 25.87 -5.25
N VAL A 99 -41.40 26.78 -4.30
CA VAL A 99 -42.64 26.89 -3.53
C VAL A 99 -43.17 28.32 -3.55
N ASN A 100 -44.48 28.50 -3.31
CA ASN A 100 -45.07 29.81 -3.05
C ASN A 100 -45.01 30.17 -1.54
N GLU A 101 -45.52 31.35 -1.17
CA GLU A 101 -45.56 31.84 0.22
C GLU A 101 -46.30 30.92 1.20
N GLN A 102 -47.19 30.07 0.68
CA GLN A 102 -47.96 29.08 1.45
C GLN A 102 -47.26 27.71 1.52
N GLY A 103 -46.06 27.58 0.96
CA GLY A 103 -45.30 26.33 0.92
C GLY A 103 -45.78 25.33 -0.14
N LYS A 104 -46.72 25.70 -1.02
CA LYS A 104 -47.17 24.82 -2.11
C LYS A 104 -46.07 24.72 -3.18
N GLN A 105 -45.74 23.50 -3.59
CA GLN A 105 -44.82 23.25 -4.70
C GLN A 105 -45.39 23.81 -6.02
N MET A 106 -44.56 24.58 -6.72
CA MET A 106 -44.93 25.31 -7.93
C MET A 106 -44.22 24.77 -9.19
N ALA A 107 -43.09 24.10 -9.02
CA ALA A 107 -42.35 23.40 -10.08
C ALA A 107 -41.57 22.20 -9.51
N ASP A 108 -41.10 21.32 -10.39
CA ASP A 108 -40.34 20.13 -9.99
C ASP A 108 -39.01 20.50 -9.32
N PRO A 109 -38.66 19.87 -8.18
CA PRO A 109 -37.38 20.10 -7.53
C PRO A 109 -36.20 19.68 -8.41
N ILE A 110 -35.08 20.40 -8.29
CA ILE A 110 -33.83 20.05 -8.96
C ILE A 110 -32.82 19.55 -7.92
N ASN A 111 -32.35 18.31 -8.11
CA ASN A 111 -31.30 17.73 -7.28
C ASN A 111 -29.95 17.89 -7.96
N GLN A 112 -28.94 18.29 -7.20
CA GLN A 112 -27.55 18.35 -7.64
C GLN A 112 -26.65 17.59 -6.68
N THR A 113 -25.58 17.00 -7.21
CA THR A 113 -24.61 16.22 -6.46
C THR A 113 -23.21 16.70 -6.79
N LEU A 114 -22.41 16.98 -5.77
CA LEU A 114 -20.96 17.10 -5.91
C LEU A 114 -20.28 15.82 -5.40
N ILE A 115 -19.20 15.45 -6.08
CA ILE A 115 -18.38 14.30 -5.74
C ILE A 115 -16.99 14.82 -5.39
N PHE A 116 -16.54 14.46 -4.19
CA PHE A 116 -15.19 14.70 -3.69
C PHE A 116 -14.46 13.37 -3.68
N THR A 117 -13.26 13.34 -4.22
CA THR A 117 -12.40 12.15 -4.20
C THR A 117 -11.22 12.39 -3.27
N GLN A 118 -10.96 11.45 -2.37
CA GLN A 118 -9.76 11.43 -1.54
C GLN A 118 -8.92 10.22 -1.94
N THR A 119 -7.63 10.45 -2.18
CA THR A 119 -6.64 9.43 -2.47
C THR A 119 -5.96 8.95 -1.19
N GLY A 120 -5.30 7.80 -1.27
CA GLY A 120 -4.50 7.28 -0.19
C GLY A 120 -3.65 6.11 -0.63
N LYS A 121 -2.85 5.59 0.31
CA LYS A 121 -2.01 4.42 0.12
C LYS A 121 -2.46 3.31 1.07
N LYS A 122 -2.65 2.12 0.52
CA LYS A 122 -2.92 0.89 1.27
C LYS A 122 -1.63 0.11 1.44
N ASP A 123 -1.32 -0.25 2.67
CA ASP A 123 -0.27 -1.20 3.00
C ASP A 123 -0.69 -2.62 2.60
N LEU A 124 0.13 -3.31 1.81
CA LEU A 124 -0.20 -4.64 1.28
C LEU A 124 0.06 -5.79 2.27
N VAL A 125 0.77 -5.54 3.36
CA VAL A 125 1.01 -6.50 4.44
C VAL A 125 -0.08 -6.38 5.49
N THR A 126 -0.26 -5.19 6.06
CA THR A 126 -1.19 -4.96 7.17
C THR A 126 -2.63 -4.74 6.69
N GLY A 127 -2.80 -4.27 5.46
CA GLY A 127 -4.09 -3.88 4.91
C GLY A 127 -4.57 -2.51 5.36
N GLU A 128 -3.81 -1.80 6.20
CA GLU A 128 -4.14 -0.46 6.67
C GLU A 128 -4.08 0.56 5.53
N ILE A 129 -4.89 1.61 5.64
CA ILE A 129 -4.96 2.68 4.63
C ILE A 129 -4.60 4.00 5.29
N THR A 130 -3.58 4.66 4.74
CA THR A 130 -3.27 6.05 5.05
C THR A 130 -3.89 6.94 3.98
N TRP A 131 -4.82 7.80 4.39
CA TRP A 131 -5.50 8.74 3.48
C TRP A 131 -4.71 10.05 3.39
N ASP A 132 -4.61 10.61 2.19
CA ASP A 132 -4.09 11.97 2.00
C ASP A 132 -5.03 12.97 2.68
N PRO A 133 -4.53 14.06 3.29
CA PRO A 133 -5.37 14.99 4.06
C PRO A 133 -6.42 15.70 3.18
N ASP A 134 -6.10 15.89 1.90
CA ASP A 134 -6.90 16.71 1.00
C ASP A 134 -7.91 15.89 0.17
N TYR A 135 -9.04 16.53 -0.12
CA TYR A 135 -10.02 16.04 -1.10
C TYR A 135 -9.90 16.84 -2.38
N THR A 136 -9.92 16.16 -3.51
CA THR A 136 -10.09 16.80 -4.82
C THR A 136 -11.58 16.89 -5.14
N GLN A 137 -12.09 18.12 -5.28
CA GLN A 137 -13.45 18.37 -5.78
C GLN A 137 -13.46 18.23 -7.30
N SER A 138 -14.32 17.36 -7.83
CA SER A 138 -14.45 17.17 -9.29
C SER A 138 -15.33 18.23 -9.97
N LEU A 139 -16.23 18.88 -9.23
CA LEU A 139 -17.27 19.77 -9.77
C LEU A 139 -17.64 20.88 -8.79
N THR A 140 -18.03 22.04 -9.31
CA THR A 140 -18.72 23.08 -8.55
C THR A 140 -20.23 22.93 -8.70
N TRP A 141 -21.01 23.56 -7.82
CA TRP A 141 -22.45 23.64 -7.98
C TRP A 141 -22.80 24.29 -9.31
N LYS A 142 -23.46 23.55 -10.19
CA LYS A 142 -23.94 24.10 -11.46
C LYS A 142 -25.02 25.11 -11.17
N SER A 143 -24.93 26.27 -11.79
CA SER A 143 -25.95 27.28 -11.59
C SER A 143 -27.25 26.91 -12.30
N VAL A 144 -28.38 27.12 -11.64
CA VAL A 144 -29.73 26.73 -12.09
C VAL A 144 -30.61 27.96 -12.15
N THR A 145 -31.20 28.22 -13.31
CA THR A 145 -32.18 29.30 -13.49
C THR A 145 -33.54 28.86 -12.99
N SER A 146 -34.21 29.70 -12.20
CA SER A 146 -35.55 29.41 -11.69
C SER A 146 -36.59 29.40 -12.83
N PRO A 147 -37.51 28.42 -12.86
CA PRO A 147 -38.58 28.37 -13.86
C PRO A 147 -39.43 29.64 -13.86
N GLN A 148 -39.88 30.06 -15.03
CA GLN A 148 -40.86 31.14 -15.16
C GLN A 148 -42.26 30.56 -14.90
N ILE A 149 -42.98 31.15 -13.95
CA ILE A 149 -44.33 30.73 -13.58
C ILE A 149 -45.24 31.94 -13.73
N ALA A 150 -46.25 31.84 -14.60
CA ALA A 150 -47.13 32.97 -14.93
C ALA A 150 -47.80 33.55 -13.66
N GLY A 151 -47.67 34.86 -13.47
CA GLY A 151 -48.21 35.56 -12.29
C GLY A 151 -47.31 35.52 -11.05
N TYR A 152 -46.13 34.89 -11.11
CA TYR A 152 -45.18 34.80 -10.00
C TYR A 152 -43.80 35.34 -10.41
N THR A 153 -43.07 35.92 -9.46
CA THR A 153 -41.67 36.33 -9.64
C THR A 153 -40.83 35.57 -8.60
N PRO A 154 -39.77 34.83 -8.99
CA PRO A 154 -38.94 34.14 -8.03
C PRO A 154 -38.11 35.14 -7.22
N ASP A 155 -37.89 34.83 -5.94
CA ASP A 155 -37.00 35.57 -5.05
C ASP A 155 -35.53 35.48 -5.51
N LEU A 156 -35.13 34.30 -5.98
CA LEU A 156 -33.84 34.04 -6.62
C LEU A 156 -34.07 33.64 -8.08
N THR A 157 -33.61 34.47 -9.02
CA THR A 157 -33.67 34.15 -10.45
C THR A 157 -32.68 33.04 -10.83
N LYS A 158 -31.64 32.82 -10.02
CA LYS A 158 -30.58 31.84 -10.24
C LYS A 158 -29.96 31.37 -8.91
N VAL A 159 -29.66 30.07 -8.82
CA VAL A 159 -29.05 29.38 -7.65
C VAL A 159 -27.86 28.51 -8.08
#